data_AF-A0A2H5QP25-F1
#
_entry.id   AF-A0A2H5QP25-F1
#
_cell.length_a   1.000
_cell.length_b   1.000
_cell.length_c   1.000
_cell.angle_alpha   90.00
_cell.angle_beta   90.00
_cell.angle_gamma   90.00
#
_symmetry.space_group_name_H-M   'P 1'
#
loop_
_entity.id
_entity.type
_entity.pdbx_description
1 polymer ?
#
loop_
_entity_poly.entity_id
_entity_poly.type
_entity_poly.pdbx_seq_one_letter_code
_entity_poly.pdbx_strand_id
1 'polypeptide(L)'
;MSGKFVVSDALPFLRWLDIGCDERSMKKIARESDIVVQGWLEEHKSKRDSQEMKKEEEDFMNVMLSILGDAEQYAGRDVDRINKAICLALILAATDTTTVILTWVISLLLNHRDILNKAQNELDIQVGTKKQVNESDIKKLVYLQAILKEAKRLYPAVPLLVPHESMEECTVNGYHVPAGTQLLINLWKLHRDPRVWEEPCKFQPKRFLTRHKDIDVKGQNFELLPFSSGRRMCPGVSFALQIMQLTLASLLHGFDIAIPSNELLDMQEGLGLTLEKSTPLEVLVAPRLSASLAFALQVMQFTLASLLHGFDFATLSNELLEMGEGLGLAVVKSTPLDVLVAPRLPAFLYRQIDSRCNQSNRFLKQELMYFVC
;
A
#
# COMPACT_ATOMS: atom_id res chain seq x y z
N MET A 1 -10.07 -2.99 -8.47
CA MET A 1 -9.66 -4.07 -9.39
C MET A 1 -9.00 -5.14 -8.55
N SER A 2 -9.52 -6.36 -8.54
CA SER A 2 -9.05 -7.44 -7.66
C SER A 2 -7.72 -8.06 -8.11
N GLY A 3 -7.21 -7.71 -9.30
CA GLY A 3 -6.06 -8.37 -9.93
C GLY A 3 -6.27 -9.86 -10.20
N LYS A 4 -7.52 -10.33 -10.11
CA LYS A 4 -7.93 -11.65 -10.60
C LYS A 4 -7.80 -11.65 -12.12
N PHE A 5 -7.25 -12.72 -12.66
CA PHE A 5 -7.26 -12.95 -14.10
C PHE A 5 -8.69 -13.23 -14.53
N VAL A 6 -9.29 -12.32 -15.30
CA VAL A 6 -10.62 -12.51 -15.86
C VAL A 6 -10.47 -13.16 -17.24
N VAL A 7 -11.20 -14.25 -17.48
CA VAL A 7 -11.10 -15.00 -18.76
C VAL A 7 -11.38 -14.09 -19.97
N SER A 8 -12.23 -13.08 -19.80
CA SER A 8 -12.53 -12.08 -20.83
C SER A 8 -11.33 -11.24 -21.26
N ASP A 9 -10.32 -11.09 -20.42
CA ASP A 9 -9.12 -10.30 -20.74
C ASP A 9 -8.24 -11.05 -21.76
N ALA A 10 -8.22 -12.38 -21.70
CA ALA A 10 -7.51 -13.22 -22.66
C ALA A 10 -8.40 -13.67 -23.84
N LEU A 11 -9.70 -13.85 -23.61
CA LEU A 11 -10.68 -14.29 -24.60
C LEU A 11 -11.86 -13.30 -24.65
N PRO A 12 -11.71 -12.13 -25.30
CA PRO A 12 -12.71 -11.07 -25.29
C PRO A 12 -14.10 -11.50 -25.80
N PHE A 13 -14.15 -12.48 -26.71
CA PHE A 13 -15.41 -13.02 -27.23
C PHE A 13 -16.24 -13.81 -26.18
N LEU A 14 -15.64 -14.19 -25.05
CA LEU A 14 -16.35 -14.82 -23.92
C LEU A 14 -16.82 -13.81 -22.87
N ARG A 15 -16.54 -12.51 -23.05
CA ARG A 15 -16.86 -11.46 -22.06
C ARG A 15 -18.32 -11.41 -21.65
N TRP A 16 -19.23 -11.70 -22.59
CA TRP A 16 -20.67 -11.68 -22.33
C TRP A 16 -21.12 -12.75 -21.31
N LEU A 17 -20.34 -13.82 -21.10
CA LEU A 17 -20.63 -14.86 -20.13
C LEU A 17 -20.34 -14.43 -18.68
N ASP A 18 -19.46 -13.44 -18.48
CA ASP A 18 -19.00 -12.99 -17.16
C ASP A 18 -18.68 -14.19 -16.22
N ILE A 19 -17.86 -15.13 -16.71
CA ILE A 19 -17.49 -16.35 -15.97
C ILE A 19 -16.77 -15.95 -14.68
N GLY A 20 -17.41 -16.18 -13.52
CA GLY A 20 -16.92 -15.73 -12.21
C GLY A 20 -17.64 -14.50 -11.66
N CYS A 21 -18.52 -13.87 -12.46
CA CYS A 21 -19.30 -12.67 -12.10
C CYS A 21 -18.44 -11.46 -11.71
N ASP A 22 -17.19 -11.39 -12.17
CA ASP A 22 -16.24 -10.34 -11.82
C ASP A 22 -16.68 -8.98 -12.40
N GLU A 23 -17.16 -8.92 -13.65
CA GLU A 23 -17.59 -7.66 -14.28
C GLU A 23 -18.84 -7.12 -13.56
N ARG A 24 -19.80 -7.99 -13.23
CA ARG A 24 -20.97 -7.61 -12.42
C ARG A 24 -20.58 -7.09 -11.05
N SER A 25 -19.65 -7.75 -10.37
CA SER A 25 -19.18 -7.35 -9.05
C SER A 25 -18.45 -6.00 -9.10
N MET A 26 -17.58 -5.80 -10.09
CA MET A 26 -16.91 -4.52 -10.32
C MET A 26 -17.91 -3.38 -10.60
N LYS A 27 -18.94 -3.62 -11.41
CA LYS A 27 -20.00 -2.62 -11.67
C LYS A 27 -20.78 -2.27 -10.40
N LYS A 28 -21.06 -3.26 -9.55
CA LYS A 28 -21.72 -3.02 -8.26
C LYS A 28 -20.86 -2.14 -7.35
N ILE A 29 -19.60 -2.52 -7.13
CA ILE A 29 -18.66 -1.76 -6.30
C ILE A 29 -18.45 -0.34 -6.83
N ALA A 30 -18.35 -0.17 -8.15
CA ALA A 30 -18.23 1.14 -8.78
C ALA A 30 -19.43 2.04 -8.51
N ARG A 31 -20.66 1.51 -8.53
CA ARG A 31 -21.88 2.25 -8.19
C ARG A 31 -21.91 2.64 -6.71
N GLU A 32 -21.60 1.70 -5.82
CA GLU A 32 -21.57 1.95 -4.38
C GLU A 32 -20.52 3.01 -4.02
N SER A 33 -19.34 2.94 -4.63
CA SER A 33 -18.29 3.95 -4.46
C SER A 33 -18.71 5.32 -5.02
N ASP A 34 -19.37 5.35 -6.18
CA ASP A 34 -19.84 6.60 -6.79
C ASP A 34 -20.88 7.31 -5.92
N ILE A 35 -21.78 6.57 -5.27
CA ILE A 35 -22.76 7.14 -4.33
C ILE A 35 -22.05 7.85 -3.17
N VAL A 36 -21.03 7.22 -2.58
CA VAL A 36 -20.28 7.81 -1.46
C VAL A 36 -19.55 9.08 -1.89
N VAL A 37 -18.81 9.02 -2.99
CA VAL A 37 -18.02 10.17 -3.49
C VAL A 37 -18.93 11.29 -3.99
N GLN A 38 -20.12 10.97 -4.52
CA GLN A 38 -21.14 11.97 -4.84
C GLN A 38 -21.59 12.71 -3.59
N GLY A 39 -21.88 12.00 -2.49
CA GLY A 39 -22.24 12.62 -1.21
C GLY A 39 -21.18 13.61 -0.73
N TRP A 40 -19.90 13.21 -0.78
CA TRP A 40 -18.79 14.11 -0.44
C TRP A 40 -18.71 15.32 -1.36
N LEU A 41 -18.89 15.15 -2.67
CA LEU A 41 -18.83 16.26 -3.61
C LEU A 41 -19.92 17.31 -3.34
N GLU A 42 -21.16 16.87 -3.08
CA GLU A 42 -22.25 17.79 -2.81
C GLU A 42 -22.08 18.51 -1.47
N GLU A 43 -21.55 17.82 -0.45
CA GLU A 43 -21.19 18.46 0.81
C GLU A 43 -20.16 19.59 0.60
N HIS A 44 -19.12 19.34 -0.20
CA HIS A 44 -18.09 20.33 -0.51
C HIS A 44 -18.64 21.52 -1.29
N LYS A 45 -19.49 21.28 -2.29
CA LYS A 45 -20.16 22.36 -3.03
C LYS A 45 -21.05 23.20 -2.13
N SER A 46 -21.86 22.55 -1.29
CA SER A 46 -22.75 23.25 -0.35
C SER A 46 -21.98 24.15 0.61
N LYS A 47 -20.87 23.67 1.19
CA LYS A 47 -20.03 24.46 2.11
C LYS A 47 -19.33 25.64 1.41
N ARG A 48 -18.99 25.47 0.13
CA ARG A 48 -18.39 26.52 -0.69
C ARG A 48 -19.41 27.62 -1.00
N ASP A 49 -20.63 27.24 -1.38
CA ASP A 49 -21.71 28.19 -1.68
C ASP A 49 -22.17 28.97 -0.45
N SER A 50 -22.16 28.34 0.74
CA SER A 50 -22.50 28.99 2.01
C SER A 50 -21.41 29.90 2.57
N GLN A 51 -20.21 29.96 1.96
CA GLN A 51 -19.01 30.63 2.48
C GLN A 51 -18.61 30.18 3.89
N GLU A 52 -19.06 29.00 4.33
CA GLU A 52 -18.76 28.45 5.65
C GLU A 52 -17.37 27.81 5.70
N MET A 53 -16.75 27.55 4.55
CA MET A 53 -15.41 26.99 4.46
C MET A 53 -14.32 27.98 4.89
N LYS A 54 -13.58 27.61 5.94
CA LYS A 54 -12.31 28.26 6.25
C LYS A 54 -11.23 27.76 5.29
N LYS A 55 -10.29 28.63 4.93
CA LYS A 55 -9.14 28.28 4.09
C LYS A 55 -8.29 27.12 4.66
N GLU A 56 -8.31 26.95 5.98
CA GLU A 56 -7.61 25.88 6.70
C GLU A 56 -8.32 24.51 6.59
N GLU A 57 -9.56 24.48 6.11
CA GLU A 57 -10.39 23.28 5.91
C GLU A 57 -10.46 22.88 4.42
N GLU A 58 -9.70 23.56 3.54
CA GLU A 58 -9.59 23.19 2.13
C GLU A 58 -8.83 21.87 1.96
N ASP A 59 -9.50 20.91 1.32
CA ASP A 59 -8.95 19.63 0.96
C ASP A 59 -8.72 19.49 -0.56
N PHE A 60 -8.25 18.30 -0.98
CA PHE A 60 -7.96 18.04 -2.40
C PHE A 60 -9.21 18.20 -3.29
N MET A 61 -10.39 17.80 -2.81
CA MET A 61 -11.63 17.89 -3.59
C MET A 61 -12.02 19.36 -3.83
N ASN A 62 -11.85 20.21 -2.83
CA ASN A 62 -12.05 21.66 -2.94
C ASN A 62 -11.07 22.31 -3.90
N VAL A 63 -9.79 21.96 -3.82
CA VAL A 63 -8.77 22.44 -4.76
C VAL A 63 -9.13 22.05 -6.19
N MET A 64 -9.59 20.82 -6.40
CA MET A 64 -10.06 20.36 -7.72
C MET A 64 -11.31 21.11 -8.19
N LEU A 65 -12.27 21.39 -7.31
CA LEU A 65 -13.46 22.21 -7.65
C LEU A 65 -13.07 23.62 -8.12
N SER A 66 -12.04 24.22 -7.52
CA SER A 66 -11.52 25.53 -7.94
C SER A 66 -10.80 25.44 -9.29
N ILE A 67 -9.85 24.50 -9.44
CA ILE A 67 -9.08 24.34 -10.67
C ILE A 67 -9.97 24.01 -11.88
N LEU A 68 -10.95 23.11 -11.70
CA LEU A 68 -11.81 22.67 -12.79
C LEU A 68 -12.89 23.72 -13.13
N GLY A 69 -13.30 24.54 -12.16
CA GLY A 69 -14.27 25.63 -12.38
C GLY A 69 -13.69 26.80 -13.19
N ASP A 70 -12.41 27.12 -12.99
CA ASP A 70 -11.77 28.30 -13.58
C ASP A 70 -11.12 28.05 -14.96
N ALA A 71 -11.00 26.78 -15.36
CA ALA A 71 -10.17 26.41 -16.50
C ALA A 71 -10.99 26.19 -17.79
N GLU A 72 -10.85 27.11 -18.75
CA GLU A 72 -11.52 27.07 -20.08
C GLU A 72 -11.31 25.74 -20.83
N GLN A 73 -10.16 25.09 -20.63
CA GLN A 73 -9.86 23.77 -21.22
C GLN A 73 -10.82 22.65 -20.79
N TYR A 74 -11.59 22.85 -19.72
CA TYR A 74 -12.60 21.91 -19.23
C TYR A 74 -14.04 22.39 -19.48
N ALA A 75 -14.23 23.51 -20.19
CA ALA A 75 -15.56 23.99 -20.56
C ALA A 75 -16.33 22.92 -21.36
N GLY A 76 -17.57 22.63 -20.94
CA GLY A 76 -18.41 21.60 -21.55
C GLY A 76 -18.08 20.15 -21.15
N ARG A 77 -17.13 19.92 -20.24
CA ARG A 77 -16.84 18.61 -19.64
C ARG A 77 -17.61 18.43 -18.34
N ASP A 78 -17.89 17.18 -17.99
CA ASP A 78 -18.43 16.81 -16.68
C ASP A 78 -17.32 16.91 -15.62
N VAL A 79 -17.12 18.13 -15.11
CA VAL A 79 -16.07 18.47 -14.14
C VAL A 79 -16.27 17.74 -12.81
N ASP A 80 -17.51 17.48 -12.42
CA ASP A 80 -17.86 16.72 -11.23
C ASP A 80 -17.37 15.30 -11.34
N ARG A 81 -17.69 14.63 -12.46
CA ARG A 81 -17.20 13.27 -12.71
C ARG A 81 -15.68 13.19 -12.72
N ILE A 82 -14.99 14.18 -13.29
CA ILE A 82 -13.52 14.24 -13.27
C ILE A 82 -13.01 14.35 -11.84
N ASN A 83 -13.57 15.26 -11.04
CA ASN A 83 -13.18 15.47 -9.65
C ASN A 83 -13.39 14.19 -8.81
N LYS A 84 -14.60 13.62 -8.86
CA LYS A 84 -14.93 12.37 -8.16
C LYS A 84 -13.97 11.24 -8.55
N ALA A 85 -13.71 11.06 -9.85
CA ALA A 85 -12.86 9.99 -10.34
C ALA A 85 -11.40 10.15 -9.86
N ILE A 86 -10.86 11.36 -9.89
CA ILE A 86 -9.47 11.62 -9.43
C ILE A 86 -9.37 11.43 -7.91
N CYS A 87 -10.30 11.99 -7.14
CA CYS A 87 -10.32 11.84 -5.68
C CYS A 87 -10.40 10.37 -5.28
N LEU A 88 -11.34 9.62 -5.86
CA LEU A 88 -11.51 8.19 -5.59
C LEU A 88 -10.26 7.39 -5.97
N ALA A 89 -9.65 7.68 -7.13
CA ALA A 89 -8.43 7.01 -7.56
C ALA A 89 -7.26 7.23 -6.60
N LEU A 90 -7.09 8.46 -6.08
CA LEU A 90 -6.05 8.78 -5.11
C LEU A 90 -6.27 8.07 -3.77
N ILE A 91 -7.50 8.08 -3.25
CA ILE A 91 -7.84 7.43 -1.97
C ILE A 91 -7.58 5.93 -2.05
N LEU A 92 -8.07 5.27 -3.11
CA LEU A 92 -7.90 3.82 -3.29
C LEU A 92 -6.43 3.45 -3.45
N ALA A 93 -5.69 4.16 -4.32
CA ALA A 93 -4.28 3.88 -4.56
C ALA A 93 -3.42 4.10 -3.32
N ALA A 94 -3.66 5.18 -2.56
CA ALA A 94 -2.90 5.50 -1.36
C ALA A 94 -3.17 4.51 -0.21
N THR A 95 -4.43 4.16 0.01
CA THR A 95 -4.84 3.29 1.13
C THR A 95 -4.37 1.86 0.93
N ASP A 96 -4.65 1.28 -0.24
CA ASP A 96 -4.34 -0.12 -0.53
C ASP A 96 -2.83 -0.38 -0.50
N THR A 97 -2.06 0.38 -1.29
CA THR A 97 -0.61 0.17 -1.41
C THR A 97 0.15 0.42 -0.11
N THR A 98 -0.25 1.42 0.68
CA THR A 98 0.38 1.73 1.97
C THR A 98 0.11 0.62 2.98
N THR A 99 -1.13 0.13 3.05
CA THR A 99 -1.53 -0.97 3.95
C THR A 99 -0.75 -2.24 3.64
N VAL A 100 -0.62 -2.60 2.36
CA VAL A 100 0.16 -3.76 1.92
C VAL A 100 1.62 -3.67 2.35
N ILE A 101 2.28 -2.54 2.10
CA ILE A 101 3.70 -2.38 2.48
C ILE A 101 3.88 -2.43 3.99
N LEU A 102 3.06 -1.71 4.76
CA LEU A 102 3.16 -1.72 6.23
C LEU A 102 2.92 -3.13 6.79
N THR A 103 1.99 -3.88 6.22
CA THR A 103 1.71 -5.28 6.60
C THR A 103 2.94 -6.18 6.38
N TRP A 104 3.61 -6.07 5.22
CA TRP A 104 4.85 -6.80 4.95
C TRP A 104 5.99 -6.38 5.87
N VAL A 105 6.13 -5.09 6.14
CA VAL A 105 7.18 -4.58 7.03
C VAL A 105 6.98 -5.13 8.43
N ILE A 106 5.77 -5.07 8.98
CA ILE A 106 5.46 -5.60 10.30
C ILE A 106 5.72 -7.12 10.33
N SER A 107 5.28 -7.86 9.30
CA SER A 107 5.52 -9.30 9.20
C SER A 107 7.02 -9.65 9.19
N LEU A 108 7.81 -8.90 8.40
CA LEU A 108 9.26 -9.04 8.34
C LEU A 108 9.91 -8.74 9.70
N LEU A 109 9.51 -7.68 10.38
CA LEU A 109 10.06 -7.33 11.69
C LEU A 109 9.72 -8.36 12.76
N LEU A 110 8.51 -8.94 12.73
CA LEU A 110 8.09 -9.99 13.67
C LEU A 110 8.84 -11.31 13.45
N ASN A 111 9.18 -11.65 12.20
CA ASN A 111 10.06 -12.78 11.88
C ASN A 111 11.55 -12.49 12.11
N HIS A 112 11.95 -11.22 12.28
CA HIS A 112 13.33 -10.78 12.50
C HIS A 112 13.44 -9.86 13.72
N ARG A 113 13.24 -10.44 14.91
CA ARG A 113 13.17 -9.71 16.19
C ARG A 113 14.41 -8.88 16.51
N ASP A 114 15.59 -9.30 16.07
CA ASP A 114 16.82 -8.53 16.27
C ASP A 114 16.80 -7.21 15.47
N ILE A 115 16.20 -7.21 14.28
CA ILE A 115 16.02 -6.02 13.44
C ILE A 115 14.97 -5.10 14.06
N LEU A 116 13.85 -5.66 14.54
CA LEU A 116 12.82 -4.92 15.27
C LEU A 116 13.41 -4.20 16.49
N ASN A 117 14.15 -4.91 17.32
CA ASN A 117 14.77 -4.33 18.53
C ASN A 117 15.77 -3.22 18.17
N LYS A 118 16.54 -3.38 17.09
CA LYS A 118 17.44 -2.32 16.59
C LYS A 118 16.67 -1.07 16.13
N ALA A 119 15.52 -1.24 15.48
CA ALA A 119 14.68 -0.12 15.05
C ALA A 119 14.05 0.62 16.25
N GLN A 120 13.56 -0.13 17.25
CA GLN A 120 13.08 0.45 18.50
C GLN A 120 14.19 1.18 19.26
N ASN A 121 15.40 0.61 19.32
CA ASN A 121 16.55 1.28 19.93
C ASN A 121 16.93 2.57 19.19
N GLU A 122 16.86 2.59 17.85
CA GLU A 122 17.07 3.83 17.08
C GLU A 122 16.05 4.91 17.47
N LEU A 123 14.77 4.55 17.59
CA LEU A 123 13.71 5.46 18.03
C LEU A 123 13.98 5.99 19.45
N ASP A 124 14.31 5.11 20.38
CA ASP A 124 14.57 5.47 21.78
C ASP A 124 15.79 6.42 21.90
N ILE A 125 16.82 6.23 21.07
CA ILE A 125 18.02 7.10 21.06
C ILE A 125 17.72 8.45 20.40
N GLN A 126 17.04 8.47 19.25
CA GLN A 126 16.88 9.69 18.43
C GLN A 126 15.69 10.57 18.87
N VAL A 127 14.66 9.96 19.45
CA VAL A 127 13.40 10.61 19.84
C VAL A 127 13.25 10.66 21.36
N GLY A 128 13.64 9.59 22.05
CA GLY A 128 13.46 9.42 23.49
C GLY A 128 12.04 9.00 23.89
N THR A 129 11.89 8.48 25.11
CA THR A 129 10.65 7.83 25.58
C THR A 129 9.60 8.79 26.18
N LYS A 130 9.89 10.08 26.25
CA LYS A 130 9.02 11.09 26.90
C LYS A 130 8.02 11.75 25.96
N LYS A 131 8.18 11.59 24.65
CA LYS A 131 7.32 12.19 23.61
C LYS A 131 7.03 11.17 22.52
N GLN A 132 5.97 11.41 21.76
CA GLN A 132 5.75 10.65 20.53
C GLN A 132 6.66 11.15 19.41
N VAL A 133 6.93 10.25 18.46
CA VAL A 133 7.65 10.61 17.23
C VAL A 133 6.79 11.53 16.38
N ASN A 134 7.43 12.50 15.73
CA ASN A 134 6.76 13.40 14.79
C ASN A 134 7.52 13.43 13.47
N GLU A 135 6.97 14.13 12.48
CA GLU A 135 7.52 14.18 11.12
C GLU A 135 8.97 14.69 11.07
N SER A 136 9.33 15.66 11.92
CA SER A 136 10.67 16.25 11.92
C SER A 136 11.76 15.27 12.38
N ASP A 137 11.39 14.27 13.19
CA ASP A 137 12.31 13.26 13.71
C ASP A 137 12.64 12.18 12.66
N ILE A 138 11.79 11.99 11.64
CA ILE A 138 11.93 10.92 10.62
C ILE A 138 13.28 10.96 9.89
N LYS A 139 13.83 12.16 9.65
CA LYS A 139 15.13 12.33 9.00
C LYS A 139 16.29 11.69 9.77
N LYS A 140 16.15 11.50 11.08
CA LYS A 140 17.15 10.87 11.96
C LYS A 140 17.05 9.35 12.01
N LEU A 141 15.92 8.78 11.58
CA LEU A 141 15.61 7.34 11.68
C LEU A 141 16.12 6.59 10.45
N VAL A 142 17.43 6.58 10.25
CA VAL A 142 18.07 6.06 9.03
C VAL A 142 17.88 4.55 8.91
N TYR A 143 17.92 3.81 10.01
CA TYR A 143 17.71 2.36 10.02
C TYR A 143 16.25 2.00 9.73
N LEU A 144 15.28 2.74 10.28
CA LEU A 144 13.86 2.59 9.94
C LEU A 144 13.62 2.84 8.45
N GLN A 145 14.25 3.88 7.87
CA GLN A 145 14.17 4.13 6.43
C GLN A 145 14.78 2.97 5.61
N ALA A 146 15.90 2.40 6.07
CA ALA A 146 16.54 1.24 5.45
C ALA A 146 15.65 -0.02 5.51
N ILE A 147 14.95 -0.24 6.62
CA ILE A 147 13.95 -1.32 6.78
C ILE A 147 12.85 -1.17 5.73
N LEU A 148 12.29 0.04 5.59
CA LEU A 148 11.25 0.30 4.61
C LEU A 148 11.74 0.15 3.16
N LYS A 149 13.00 0.48 2.86
CA LYS A 149 13.59 0.23 1.53
C LYS A 149 13.72 -1.27 1.25
N GLU A 150 14.25 -2.03 2.20
CA GLU A 150 14.44 -3.48 2.04
C GLU A 150 13.11 -4.24 1.98
N ALA A 151 12.13 -3.85 2.79
CA ALA A 151 10.80 -4.43 2.73
C ALA A 151 10.15 -4.20 1.37
N LYS A 152 10.25 -2.99 0.79
CA LYS A 152 9.74 -2.70 -0.56
C LYS A 152 10.51 -3.40 -1.68
N ARG A 153 11.79 -3.73 -1.46
CA ARG A 153 12.60 -4.54 -2.40
C ARG A 153 12.11 -5.98 -2.43
N LEU A 154 11.90 -6.58 -1.26
CA LEU A 154 11.39 -7.94 -1.16
C LEU A 154 9.91 -8.01 -1.53
N TYR A 155 9.07 -7.15 -0.98
CA TYR A 155 7.63 -7.19 -1.21
C TYR A 155 7.18 -5.86 -1.82
N PRO A 156 7.43 -5.64 -3.12
CA PRO A 156 6.94 -4.45 -3.82
C PRO A 156 5.42 -4.48 -3.84
N ALA A 157 4.78 -3.33 -3.59
CA ALA A 157 3.32 -3.23 -3.51
C ALA A 157 2.64 -3.73 -4.79
N VAL A 158 3.21 -3.41 -5.96
CA VAL A 158 2.71 -3.84 -7.28
C VAL A 158 3.84 -4.60 -8.01
N PRO A 159 3.88 -5.94 -7.91
CA PRO A 159 5.05 -6.74 -8.29
C PRO A 159 5.32 -6.80 -9.80
N LEU A 160 4.29 -6.54 -10.62
CA LEU A 160 4.38 -6.48 -12.09
C LEU A 160 4.21 -5.07 -12.67
N LEU A 161 4.14 -4.05 -11.80
CA LEU A 161 3.67 -2.71 -12.12
C LEU A 161 2.27 -2.70 -12.79
N VAL A 162 1.75 -1.50 -13.02
CA VAL A 162 0.54 -1.34 -13.85
C VAL A 162 0.96 -1.59 -15.31
N PRO A 163 0.18 -2.36 -16.10
CA PRO A 163 0.52 -2.63 -17.49
C PRO A 163 0.76 -1.36 -18.31
N HIS A 164 1.80 -1.39 -19.13
CA HIS A 164 2.10 -0.35 -20.12
C HIS A 164 1.65 -0.79 -21.50
N GLU A 165 1.48 0.17 -22.41
CA GLU A 165 1.20 -0.09 -23.83
C GLU A 165 2.11 0.78 -24.69
N SER A 166 2.70 0.21 -25.73
CA SER A 166 3.51 0.95 -26.70
C SER A 166 2.61 1.82 -27.59
N MET A 167 2.81 3.14 -27.54
CA MET A 167 2.02 4.09 -28.35
C MET A 167 2.39 4.07 -29.82
N GLU A 168 3.64 3.71 -30.13
CA GLU A 168 4.21 3.64 -31.46
C GLU A 168 5.15 2.43 -31.54
N GLU A 169 5.47 2.04 -32.77
CA GLU A 169 6.48 1.02 -33.01
C GLU A 169 7.84 1.47 -32.46
N CYS A 170 8.51 0.61 -31.70
CA CYS A 170 9.82 0.91 -31.14
C CYS A 170 10.73 -0.31 -31.07
N THR A 171 11.98 -0.11 -30.68
CA THR A 171 12.95 -1.19 -30.46
C THR A 171 13.46 -1.14 -29.03
N VAL A 172 13.33 -2.24 -28.29
CA VAL A 172 13.78 -2.39 -26.91
C VAL A 172 14.84 -3.47 -26.85
N ASN A 173 16.08 -3.11 -26.50
CA ASN A 173 17.20 -4.06 -26.40
C ASN A 173 17.40 -4.92 -27.68
N GLY A 174 17.22 -4.31 -28.85
CA GLY A 174 17.30 -4.97 -30.16
C GLY A 174 16.05 -5.74 -30.58
N TYR A 175 15.02 -5.82 -29.74
CA TYR A 175 13.74 -6.42 -30.08
C TYR A 175 12.78 -5.39 -30.64
N HIS A 176 12.19 -5.68 -31.78
CA HIS A 176 11.13 -4.87 -32.36
C HIS A 176 9.82 -5.07 -31.59
N VAL A 177 9.17 -3.97 -31.22
CA VAL A 177 7.93 -3.92 -30.44
C VAL A 177 6.90 -3.11 -31.24
N PRO A 178 5.89 -3.77 -31.82
CA PRO A 178 4.82 -3.09 -32.55
C PRO A 178 3.99 -2.16 -31.66
N ALA A 179 3.38 -1.13 -32.25
CA ALA A 179 2.39 -0.31 -31.55
C ALA A 179 1.22 -1.16 -31.00
N GLY A 180 0.67 -0.76 -29.86
CA GLY A 180 -0.39 -1.50 -29.15
C GLY A 180 0.07 -2.72 -28.34
N THR A 181 1.38 -3.05 -28.33
CA THR A 181 1.90 -4.15 -27.52
C THR A 181 1.81 -3.82 -26.03
N GLN A 182 1.22 -4.73 -25.24
CA GLN A 182 1.18 -4.61 -23.78
C GLN A 182 2.50 -5.07 -23.16
N LEU A 183 2.99 -4.30 -22.19
CA LEU A 183 4.25 -4.51 -21.49
C LEU A 183 4.03 -4.63 -19.98
N LEU A 184 4.53 -5.73 -19.41
CA LEU A 184 4.58 -5.97 -17.96
C LEU A 184 6.03 -5.93 -17.48
N ILE A 185 6.28 -5.21 -16.39
CA ILE A 185 7.62 -5.06 -15.80
C ILE A 185 7.68 -5.88 -14.52
N ASN A 186 8.47 -6.95 -14.51
CA ASN A 186 8.56 -7.82 -13.34
C ASN A 186 9.52 -7.25 -12.29
N LEU A 187 9.01 -6.35 -11.45
CA LEU A 187 9.77 -5.77 -10.33
C LEU A 187 10.18 -6.81 -9.30
N TRP A 188 9.31 -7.77 -9.01
CA TRP A 188 9.60 -8.83 -8.04
C TRP A 188 10.91 -9.56 -8.39
N LYS A 189 11.10 -9.86 -9.68
CA LYS A 189 12.30 -10.51 -10.21
C LYS A 189 13.48 -9.55 -10.27
N LEU A 190 13.26 -8.31 -10.74
CA LEU A 190 14.30 -7.29 -10.82
C LEU A 190 14.93 -7.02 -9.45
N HIS A 191 14.10 -6.87 -8.42
CA HIS A 191 14.52 -6.58 -7.05
C HIS A 191 15.17 -7.77 -6.34
N ARG A 192 15.14 -8.97 -6.96
CA ARG A 192 15.78 -10.21 -6.48
C ARG A 192 16.90 -10.70 -7.40
N ASP A 193 17.35 -9.89 -8.35
CA ASP A 193 18.42 -10.30 -9.26
C ASP A 193 19.74 -10.52 -8.49
N PRO A 194 20.29 -11.74 -8.44
CA PRO A 194 21.53 -12.03 -7.71
C PRO A 194 22.76 -11.34 -8.30
N ARG A 195 22.68 -10.79 -9.52
CA ARG A 195 23.73 -9.99 -10.14
C ARG A 195 23.84 -8.59 -9.53
N VAL A 196 22.74 -8.10 -8.96
CA VAL A 196 22.62 -6.77 -8.35
C VAL A 196 22.59 -6.86 -6.83
N TRP A 197 21.85 -7.84 -6.29
CA TRP A 197 21.58 -8.00 -4.87
C TRP A 197 22.26 -9.23 -4.29
N GLU A 198 23.19 -9.02 -3.36
CA GLU A 198 23.77 -10.10 -2.57
C GLU A 198 22.72 -10.71 -1.63
N GLU A 199 22.65 -12.05 -1.59
CA GLU A 199 21.63 -12.81 -0.86
C GLU A 199 20.21 -12.26 -1.11
N PRO A 200 19.71 -12.29 -2.37
CA PRO A 200 18.58 -11.48 -2.80
C PRO A 200 17.26 -11.83 -2.10
N CYS A 201 17.10 -13.08 -1.64
CA CYS A 201 15.90 -13.52 -0.92
C CYS A 201 15.94 -13.17 0.59
N LYS A 202 17.08 -12.72 1.15
CA LYS A 202 17.21 -12.42 2.58
C LYS A 202 16.83 -10.97 2.90
N PHE A 203 16.10 -10.78 3.98
CA PHE A 203 15.78 -9.46 4.55
C PHE A 203 17.00 -8.88 5.27
N GLN A 204 17.69 -7.93 4.63
CA GLN A 204 18.91 -7.32 5.17
C GLN A 204 18.91 -5.79 5.02
N PRO A 205 18.22 -5.04 5.92
CA PRO A 205 18.19 -3.58 5.88
C PRO A 205 19.58 -2.91 5.86
N LYS A 206 20.59 -3.53 6.48
CA LYS A 206 21.97 -3.04 6.53
C LYS A 206 22.59 -2.77 5.15
N ARG A 207 22.10 -3.41 4.08
CA ARG A 207 22.57 -3.14 2.71
C ARG A 207 22.35 -1.69 2.29
N PHE A 208 21.28 -1.06 2.77
CA PHE A 208 20.97 0.37 2.53
C PHE A 208 21.68 1.33 3.49
N LEU A 209 22.50 0.82 4.41
CA LEU A 209 23.40 1.64 5.23
C LEU A 209 24.85 1.61 4.73
N THR A 210 25.15 0.68 3.82
CA THR A 210 26.52 0.37 3.39
C THR A 210 26.60 0.47 1.86
N ARG A 211 26.59 -0.66 1.16
CA ARG A 211 26.82 -0.74 -0.29
C ARG A 211 25.78 0.00 -1.13
N HIS A 212 24.53 0.05 -0.68
CA HIS A 212 23.40 0.65 -1.41
C HIS A 212 22.87 1.91 -0.71
N LYS A 213 23.72 2.62 0.04
CA LYS A 213 23.34 3.81 0.81
C LYS A 213 22.72 4.91 -0.05
N ASP A 214 23.28 5.13 -1.24
CA ASP A 214 22.92 6.23 -2.13
C ASP A 214 21.75 5.92 -3.06
N ILE A 215 21.19 4.69 -2.99
CA ILE A 215 20.00 4.34 -3.75
C ILE A 215 18.80 5.13 -3.25
N ASP A 216 18.26 6.00 -4.10
CA ASP A 216 16.95 6.59 -3.93
C ASP A 216 15.85 5.67 -4.45
N VAL A 217 14.62 5.97 -4.07
CA VAL A 217 13.41 5.28 -4.55
C VAL A 217 12.55 6.20 -5.41
N LYS A 218 13.16 7.27 -5.95
CA LYS A 218 12.49 8.34 -6.72
C LYS A 218 12.71 8.18 -8.23
N GLY A 219 12.98 6.96 -8.67
CA GLY A 219 12.91 6.57 -10.08
C GLY A 219 14.17 6.79 -10.89
N GLN A 220 15.24 7.28 -10.27
CA GLN A 220 16.53 7.48 -10.95
C GLN A 220 17.47 6.29 -10.77
N ASN A 221 17.21 5.42 -9.79
CA ASN A 221 17.98 4.21 -9.54
C ASN A 221 17.23 2.96 -10.02
N PHE A 222 17.63 2.42 -11.16
CA PHE A 222 16.94 1.27 -11.79
C PHE A 222 17.15 -0.07 -11.08
N GLU A 223 18.08 -0.14 -10.11
CA GLU A 223 18.24 -1.31 -9.24
C GLU A 223 17.05 -1.50 -8.28
N LEU A 224 16.40 -0.39 -7.87
CA LEU A 224 15.29 -0.38 -6.91
C LEU A 224 14.19 0.60 -7.36
N LEU A 225 13.08 0.06 -7.85
CA LEU A 225 11.97 0.82 -8.45
C LEU A 225 10.61 0.59 -7.79
N PRO A 226 10.46 0.74 -6.46
CA PRO A 226 9.19 0.46 -5.78
C PRO A 226 8.06 1.44 -6.15
N PHE A 227 8.40 2.56 -6.79
CA PHE A 227 7.45 3.57 -7.28
C PHE A 227 7.49 3.74 -8.81
N SER A 228 8.03 2.75 -9.53
CA SER A 228 8.30 2.81 -10.98
C SER A 228 9.28 3.94 -11.36
N SER A 229 9.31 4.37 -12.62
CA SER A 229 10.11 5.47 -13.17
C SER A 229 9.42 6.11 -14.40
N GLY A 230 9.89 7.29 -14.80
CA GLY A 230 9.45 7.98 -16.02
C GLY A 230 8.01 8.53 -15.96
N ARG A 231 7.35 8.66 -17.12
CA ARG A 231 6.04 9.31 -17.28
C ARG A 231 4.90 8.69 -16.45
N ARG A 232 5.04 7.43 -16.04
CA ARG A 232 4.04 6.68 -15.26
C ARG A 232 4.56 6.31 -13.86
N MET A 233 5.59 7.01 -13.39
CA MET A 233 6.01 6.96 -11.99
C MET A 233 4.83 7.30 -11.07
N CYS A 234 4.79 6.64 -9.91
CA CYS A 234 3.78 6.90 -8.89
C CYS A 234 3.75 8.39 -8.51
N PRO A 235 2.60 9.09 -8.68
CA PRO A 235 2.48 10.49 -8.31
C PRO A 235 2.50 10.69 -6.78
N GLY A 236 2.16 9.65 -6.01
CA GLY A 236 2.09 9.66 -4.55
C GLY A 236 3.42 9.39 -3.83
N VAL A 237 4.58 9.36 -4.51
CA VAL A 237 5.86 8.93 -3.91
C VAL A 237 6.22 9.71 -2.64
N SER A 238 6.05 11.04 -2.63
CA SER A 238 6.39 11.88 -1.48
C SER A 238 5.46 11.59 -0.29
N PHE A 239 4.15 11.53 -0.55
CA PHE A 239 3.13 11.22 0.45
C PHE A 239 3.36 9.83 1.05
N ALA A 240 3.54 8.82 0.19
CA ALA A 240 3.74 7.44 0.59
C ALA A 240 4.98 7.28 1.48
N LEU A 241 6.09 7.95 1.14
CA LEU A 241 7.31 7.90 1.96
C LEU A 241 7.09 8.52 3.35
N GLN A 242 6.46 9.68 3.42
CA GLN A 242 6.17 10.35 4.70
C GLN A 242 5.24 9.50 5.57
N ILE A 243 4.10 9.08 5.02
CA ILE A 243 3.08 8.36 5.81
C ILE A 243 3.59 6.99 6.27
N MET A 244 4.25 6.21 5.40
CA MET A 244 4.79 4.90 5.81
C MET A 244 5.86 5.03 6.88
N GLN A 245 6.76 6.02 6.75
CA GLN A 245 7.82 6.24 7.74
C GLN A 245 7.25 6.69 9.08
N LEU A 246 6.31 7.63 9.06
CA LEU A 246 5.67 8.13 10.27
C LEU A 246 4.80 7.07 10.94
N THR A 247 3.95 6.36 10.20
CA THR A 247 3.09 5.31 10.74
C THR A 247 3.92 4.18 11.37
N LEU A 248 4.96 3.71 10.67
CA LEU A 248 5.85 2.67 11.22
C LEU A 248 6.60 3.17 12.45
N ALA A 249 7.16 4.38 12.40
CA ALA A 249 7.87 4.97 13.53
C ALA A 249 6.94 5.11 14.74
N SER A 250 5.74 5.63 14.56
CA SER A 250 4.75 5.81 15.62
C SER A 250 4.33 4.47 16.23
N LEU A 251 4.11 3.46 15.41
CA LEU A 251 3.78 2.11 15.88
C LEU A 251 4.91 1.52 16.72
N LEU A 252 6.14 1.48 16.20
CA LEU A 252 7.28 0.85 16.88
C LEU A 252 7.74 1.63 18.12
N HIS A 253 7.58 2.96 18.10
CA HIS A 253 7.92 3.81 19.23
C HIS A 253 6.88 3.69 20.34
N GLY A 254 5.59 3.71 19.97
CA GLY A 254 4.49 3.65 20.91
C GLY A 254 4.21 2.27 21.48
N PHE A 255 4.52 1.19 20.75
CA PHE A 255 4.04 -0.16 21.08
C PHE A 255 5.11 -1.24 20.92
N ASP A 256 5.05 -2.21 21.82
CA ASP A 256 5.66 -3.50 21.68
C ASP A 256 4.69 -4.37 20.90
N ILE A 257 5.19 -4.92 19.79
CA ILE A 257 4.41 -5.75 18.90
C ILE A 257 4.87 -7.20 19.03
N ALA A 258 3.92 -8.13 19.13
CA ALA A 258 4.21 -9.55 19.17
C ALA A 258 3.21 -10.35 18.35
N ILE A 259 3.52 -11.63 18.15
CA ILE A 259 2.63 -12.59 17.50
C ILE A 259 1.99 -13.46 18.59
N PRO A 260 0.72 -13.91 18.41
CA PRO A 260 0.05 -14.74 19.40
C PRO A 260 0.70 -16.10 19.64
N SER A 261 1.40 -16.64 18.63
CA SER A 261 2.13 -17.91 18.70
C SER A 261 3.64 -17.68 18.73
N ASN A 262 4.42 -18.70 19.10
CA ASN A 262 5.88 -18.67 19.01
C ASN A 262 6.42 -19.14 17.65
N GLU A 263 5.55 -19.35 16.66
CA GLU A 263 5.92 -19.83 15.33
C GLU A 263 6.27 -18.65 14.41
N LEU A 264 7.07 -18.90 13.37
CA LEU A 264 7.31 -17.88 12.35
C LEU A 264 6.01 -17.58 11.60
N LEU A 265 5.77 -16.31 11.30
CA LEU A 265 4.66 -15.91 10.45
C LEU A 265 4.83 -16.52 9.06
N ASP A 266 3.73 -17.02 8.50
CA ASP A 266 3.66 -17.40 7.09
C ASP A 266 3.97 -16.17 6.24
N MET A 267 4.92 -16.30 5.31
CA MET A 267 5.33 -15.24 4.40
C MET A 267 4.84 -15.49 2.96
N GLN A 268 3.88 -16.40 2.78
CA GLN A 268 3.31 -16.67 1.48
C GLN A 268 2.60 -15.43 0.90
N GLU A 269 2.88 -15.20 -0.38
CA GLU A 269 2.34 -14.10 -1.17
C GLU A 269 0.94 -14.47 -1.67
N GLY A 270 0.00 -13.53 -1.57
CA GLY A 270 -1.33 -13.61 -2.13
C GLY A 270 -1.35 -13.36 -3.64
N LEU A 271 -2.49 -13.67 -4.27
CA LEU A 271 -2.73 -13.38 -5.68
C LEU A 271 -3.55 -12.10 -5.79
N GLY A 272 -3.05 -11.11 -6.53
CA GLY A 272 -3.76 -9.85 -6.72
C GLY A 272 -2.95 -8.85 -7.55
N LEU A 273 -3.54 -7.66 -7.72
CA LEU A 273 -2.88 -6.52 -8.36
C LEU A 273 -1.78 -5.99 -7.45
N THR A 274 -2.12 -5.88 -6.16
CA THR A 274 -1.18 -5.66 -5.09
C THR A 274 -0.67 -6.99 -4.53
N LEU A 275 0.57 -7.00 -4.07
CA LEU A 275 1.19 -8.17 -3.45
C LEU A 275 0.72 -8.30 -2.00
N GLU A 276 -0.53 -8.67 -1.76
CA GLU A 276 -1.02 -8.92 -0.41
C GLU A 276 -0.38 -10.17 0.21
N LYS A 277 -0.48 -10.35 1.53
CA LYS A 277 -0.19 -11.65 2.15
C LYS A 277 -1.31 -12.62 1.85
N SER A 278 -1.01 -13.91 1.67
CA SER A 278 -2.04 -14.95 1.51
C SER A 278 -2.87 -15.14 2.79
N THR A 279 -2.26 -14.89 3.95
CA THR A 279 -2.89 -15.01 5.26
C THR A 279 -2.95 -13.65 5.97
N PRO A 280 -4.08 -13.32 6.63
CA PRO A 280 -4.17 -12.17 7.52
C PRO A 280 -3.03 -12.13 8.56
N LEU A 281 -2.52 -10.93 8.85
CA LEU A 281 -1.58 -10.68 9.92
C LEU A 281 -2.34 -10.42 11.23
N GLU A 282 -2.08 -11.23 12.24
CA GLU A 282 -2.59 -11.04 13.60
C GLU A 282 -1.45 -10.68 14.54
N VAL A 283 -1.60 -9.57 15.28
CA VAL A 283 -0.57 -9.06 16.18
C VAL A 283 -1.15 -8.70 17.54
N LEU A 284 -0.35 -8.96 18.57
CA LEU A 284 -0.55 -8.47 19.92
C LEU A 284 0.18 -7.14 20.06
N VAL A 285 -0.48 -6.13 20.61
CA VAL A 285 0.12 -4.82 20.87
C VAL A 285 0.05 -4.48 22.35
N ALA A 286 1.17 -4.01 22.90
CA ALA A 286 1.28 -3.52 24.27
C ALA A 286 1.93 -2.12 24.27
N PRO A 287 1.40 -1.14 25.03
CA PRO A 287 1.99 0.20 25.10
C PRO A 287 3.42 0.19 25.66
N ARG A 288 4.37 0.86 24.98
CA ARG A 288 5.75 1.11 25.45
C ARG A 288 5.90 2.43 26.18
N LEU A 289 5.17 3.45 25.72
CA LEU A 289 5.26 4.81 26.24
C LEU A 289 4.08 5.10 27.16
N SER A 290 4.31 5.78 28.29
CA SER A 290 3.20 6.25 29.12
C SER A 290 2.23 7.16 28.34
N ALA A 291 2.73 7.97 27.41
CA ALA A 291 1.93 8.80 26.51
C ALA A 291 1.16 8.00 25.43
N SER A 292 1.56 6.76 25.13
CA SER A 292 0.89 5.92 24.13
C SER A 292 -0.40 5.28 24.63
N LEU A 293 -0.62 5.22 25.95
CA LEU A 293 -1.91 4.84 26.54
C LEU A 293 -3.02 5.81 26.12
N ALA A 294 -2.74 7.12 26.11
CA ALA A 294 -3.69 8.13 25.65
C ALA A 294 -4.02 7.96 24.16
N PHE A 295 -3.03 7.65 23.32
CA PHE A 295 -3.24 7.38 21.89
C PHE A 295 -3.97 6.05 21.63
N ALA A 296 -3.67 4.99 22.37
CA ALA A 296 -4.39 3.72 22.28
C ALA A 296 -5.86 3.88 22.68
N LEU A 297 -6.13 4.67 23.73
CA LEU A 297 -7.48 5.07 24.11
C LEU A 297 -8.14 5.94 23.02
N GLN A 298 -7.41 6.87 22.41
CA GLN A 298 -7.91 7.70 21.31
C GLN A 298 -8.23 6.88 20.05
N VAL A 299 -7.38 5.93 19.68
CA VAL A 299 -7.59 5.02 18.55
C VAL A 299 -8.74 4.07 18.86
N MET A 300 -8.83 3.51 20.07
CA MET A 300 -10.01 2.74 20.47
C MET A 300 -11.27 3.60 20.41
N GLN A 301 -11.24 4.84 20.89
CA GLN A 301 -12.35 5.80 20.77
C GLN A 301 -12.68 6.10 19.31
N PHE A 302 -11.71 6.26 18.42
CA PHE A 302 -11.92 6.55 17.00
C PHE A 302 -12.47 5.33 16.25
N THR A 303 -12.01 4.13 16.60
CA THR A 303 -12.50 2.86 16.03
C THR A 303 -13.91 2.56 16.54
N LEU A 304 -14.22 2.82 17.83
CA LEU A 304 -15.57 2.76 18.40
C LEU A 304 -16.49 3.83 17.79
N ALA A 305 -16.02 5.06 17.61
CA ALA A 305 -16.78 6.14 16.97
C ALA A 305 -17.08 5.85 15.50
N SER A 306 -16.14 5.24 14.77
CA SER A 306 -16.33 4.83 13.37
C SER A 306 -17.28 3.63 13.23
N LEU A 307 -17.42 2.81 14.27
CA LEU A 307 -18.35 1.68 14.32
C LEU A 307 -19.75 2.06 14.85
N LEU A 308 -19.87 3.16 15.62
CA LEU A 308 -21.10 3.55 16.29
C LEU A 308 -21.79 4.80 15.71
N HIS A 309 -21.16 5.56 14.80
CA HIS A 309 -21.81 6.68 14.11
C HIS A 309 -22.50 6.31 12.81
N GLY A 310 -23.47 5.40 12.94
CA GLY A 310 -24.80 5.72 12.45
C GLY A 310 -25.74 5.68 13.65
N PHE A 311 -26.17 6.85 14.14
CA PHE A 311 -27.16 7.13 15.23
C PHE A 311 -26.64 7.71 16.57
N ASP A 312 -27.42 8.71 17.01
CA ASP A 312 -27.55 9.54 18.24
C ASP A 312 -26.52 9.49 19.41
N PHE A 313 -26.11 10.68 19.87
CA PHE A 313 -24.99 10.98 20.78
C PHE A 313 -25.34 10.93 22.28
N ALA A 314 -26.60 10.70 22.65
CA ALA A 314 -27.07 10.98 24.01
C ALA A 314 -26.86 9.86 25.05
N THR A 315 -26.48 8.64 24.66
CA THR A 315 -26.48 7.48 25.59
C THR A 315 -25.09 6.98 25.98
N LEU A 316 -24.01 7.54 25.42
CA LEU A 316 -22.66 6.99 25.56
C LEU A 316 -21.87 7.46 26.79
N SER A 317 -22.40 8.39 27.60
CA SER A 317 -21.67 8.92 28.76
C SER A 317 -21.60 7.97 29.95
N ASN A 318 -22.49 6.98 30.04
CA ASN A 318 -22.67 6.21 31.29
C ASN A 318 -21.96 4.85 31.33
N GLU A 319 -21.51 4.29 30.19
CA GLU A 319 -20.79 3.01 30.17
C GLU A 319 -19.25 3.16 30.13
N LEU A 320 -18.74 4.38 29.98
CA LEU A 320 -17.29 4.66 29.88
C LEU A 320 -16.54 4.72 31.22
N LEU A 321 -17.19 4.44 32.35
CA LEU A 321 -16.60 4.53 33.70
C LEU A 321 -16.23 3.16 34.32
N GLU A 322 -16.57 2.02 33.70
CA GLU A 322 -16.32 0.70 34.30
C GLU A 322 -15.21 -0.16 33.67
N MET A 323 -14.55 0.26 32.59
CA MET A 323 -13.46 -0.53 31.96
C MET A 323 -12.04 -0.12 32.36
N GLY A 324 -11.86 0.28 33.62
CA GLY A 324 -10.56 0.53 34.22
C GLY A 324 -10.16 -0.59 35.18
N GLU A 325 -9.77 -1.77 34.65
CA GLU A 325 -8.83 -2.73 35.26
C GLU A 325 -8.84 -4.06 34.49
N GLY A 326 -7.81 -4.29 33.67
CA GLY A 326 -7.61 -5.57 32.97
C GLY A 326 -6.53 -5.48 31.89
N LEU A 327 -5.40 -6.14 32.13
CA LEU A 327 -4.20 -6.32 31.28
C LEU A 327 -4.28 -5.77 29.84
N GLY A 328 -3.58 -4.65 29.59
CA GLY A 328 -3.56 -3.89 28.33
C GLY A 328 -2.87 -4.55 27.14
N LEU A 329 -3.37 -5.71 26.71
CA LEU A 329 -3.05 -6.34 25.43
C LEU A 329 -4.25 -6.25 24.50
N ALA A 330 -4.08 -5.61 23.34
CA ALA A 330 -5.08 -5.63 22.27
C ALA A 330 -4.62 -6.57 21.15
N VAL A 331 -5.57 -7.34 20.60
CA VAL A 331 -5.36 -8.15 19.40
C VAL A 331 -5.81 -7.31 18.20
N VAL A 332 -4.88 -7.04 17.27
CA VAL A 332 -5.20 -6.35 16.02
C VAL A 332 -5.07 -7.35 14.88
N LYS A 333 -6.12 -7.49 14.07
CA LYS A 333 -6.11 -8.32 12.86
C LYS A 333 -6.14 -7.42 11.63
N SER A 334 -5.25 -7.65 10.68
CA SER A 334 -5.41 -7.08 9.35
C SER A 334 -6.56 -7.80 8.66
N THR A 335 -7.64 -7.12 8.34
CA THR A 335 -8.66 -7.67 7.43
C THR A 335 -8.15 -7.57 6.00
N PRO A 336 -8.11 -8.66 5.21
CA PRO A 336 -8.09 -8.53 3.76
C PRO A 336 -9.32 -7.71 3.36
N LEU A 337 -9.25 -6.91 2.30
CA LEU A 337 -10.48 -6.40 1.69
C LEU A 337 -11.24 -7.61 1.14
N ASP A 338 -12.30 -8.03 1.83
CA ASP A 338 -13.09 -9.21 1.46
C ASP A 338 -13.73 -9.01 0.07
N VAL A 339 -13.17 -9.66 -0.95
CA VAL A 339 -13.84 -9.95 -2.22
C VAL A 339 -13.85 -11.46 -2.43
N LEU A 340 -14.91 -12.09 -1.88
CA LEU A 340 -15.45 -13.44 -2.16
C LEU A 340 -14.49 -14.45 -2.82
N VAL A 341 -14.14 -15.48 -2.05
CA VAL A 341 -13.29 -16.62 -2.40
C VAL A 341 -14.07 -17.70 -3.17
N ALA A 342 -13.54 -18.14 -4.33
CA ALA A 342 -13.47 -19.52 -4.88
C ALA A 342 -13.31 -19.52 -6.43
N PRO A 343 -12.87 -20.63 -7.08
CA PRO A 343 -11.79 -21.56 -6.79
C PRO A 343 -10.56 -21.36 -7.72
N ARG A 344 -9.46 -22.06 -7.38
CA ARG A 344 -8.11 -21.99 -7.98
C ARG A 344 -8.08 -22.25 -9.50
N LEU A 345 -7.24 -21.48 -10.22
CA LEU A 345 -6.80 -21.71 -11.61
C LEU A 345 -5.26 -21.92 -11.67
N PRO A 346 -4.73 -22.50 -12.77
CA PRO A 346 -3.50 -23.26 -12.74
C PRO A 346 -2.26 -22.39 -12.65
N ALA A 347 -1.38 -22.88 -11.80
CA ALA A 347 -0.12 -22.33 -11.36
C ALA A 347 0.92 -21.98 -12.45
N PHE A 348 0.61 -21.87 -13.75
CA PHE A 348 1.62 -21.80 -14.82
C PHE A 348 2.26 -20.41 -14.98
N LEU A 349 1.51 -19.31 -14.80
CA LEU A 349 2.05 -17.94 -14.87
C LEU A 349 2.80 -17.51 -13.59
N TYR A 350 2.49 -18.13 -12.45
CA TYR A 350 3.16 -17.87 -11.17
C TYR A 350 4.21 -18.94 -10.77
N ARG A 351 4.17 -20.20 -11.25
CA ARG A 351 5.18 -21.25 -10.88
C ARG A 351 6.58 -21.03 -11.43
N GLN A 352 6.78 -20.11 -12.37
CA GLN A 352 8.16 -19.72 -12.72
C GLN A 352 8.83 -18.87 -11.64
N ILE A 353 8.08 -18.37 -10.65
CA ILE A 353 8.57 -17.45 -9.62
C ILE A 353 9.09 -18.20 -8.37
N ASP A 354 8.53 -19.37 -8.04
CA ASP A 354 8.78 -20.03 -6.74
C ASP A 354 9.86 -21.14 -6.77
N SER A 355 10.08 -21.81 -7.91
CA SER A 355 10.90 -23.04 -7.93
C SER A 355 12.43 -22.85 -7.83
N ARG A 356 12.96 -21.62 -7.73
CA ARG A 356 14.40 -21.36 -7.97
C ARG A 356 15.16 -20.58 -6.90
N CYS A 357 14.62 -20.28 -5.72
CA CYS A 357 15.48 -19.78 -4.63
C CYS A 357 16.27 -20.91 -3.91
N ASN A 358 16.08 -22.19 -4.29
CA ASN A 358 16.74 -23.35 -3.66
C ASN A 358 17.70 -24.20 -4.54
N GLN A 359 17.94 -23.86 -5.82
CA GLN A 359 18.91 -24.62 -6.64
C GLN A 359 19.80 -23.74 -7.52
N SER A 360 21.08 -24.12 -7.49
CA SER A 360 22.24 -23.58 -8.19
C SER A 360 22.03 -23.24 -9.66
N ASN A 361 22.61 -22.10 -10.05
CA ASN A 361 22.98 -21.62 -11.37
C ASN A 361 22.83 -22.59 -12.56
N ARG A 362 22.03 -22.15 -13.56
CA ARG A 362 22.33 -22.07 -15.01
C ARG A 362 21.01 -21.89 -15.75
N PHE A 363 20.64 -20.66 -16.13
CA PHE A 363 19.81 -20.29 -17.28
C PHE A 363 19.55 -18.78 -17.20
N LEU A 364 20.56 -17.98 -17.56
CA LEU A 364 20.45 -16.53 -17.71
C LEU A 364 20.45 -16.19 -19.20
N LYS A 365 19.26 -16.16 -19.79
CA LYS A 365 18.95 -15.29 -20.93
C LYS A 365 17.54 -14.74 -20.72
N GLN A 366 17.48 -13.40 -20.62
CA GLN A 366 16.34 -12.52 -20.93
C GLN A 366 14.94 -13.00 -20.53
N GLU A 367 14.39 -12.50 -19.41
CA GLU A 367 12.96 -12.17 -19.26
C GLU A 367 12.80 -11.26 -18.02
N LEU A 368 13.08 -9.96 -18.16
CA LEU A 368 12.71 -8.94 -17.16
C LEU A 368 11.45 -8.16 -17.59
N MET A 369 11.09 -8.29 -18.87
CA MET A 369 9.87 -7.76 -19.47
C MET A 369 9.12 -8.91 -20.11
N TYR A 370 7.82 -8.99 -19.83
CA TYR A 370 6.90 -9.83 -20.58
C TYR A 370 6.15 -8.93 -21.55
N PHE A 371 6.29 -9.21 -22.84
CA PHE A 371 5.47 -8.61 -23.88
C PHE A 371 4.28 -9.53 -24.12
N VAL A 372 3.07 -8.99 -24.01
CA VAL A 372 1.83 -9.69 -24.36
C VAL A 372 1.28 -8.97 -25.59
N CYS A 373 1.24 -9.70 -26.71
CA CYS A 373 0.67 -9.22 -27.97
C CYS A 373 -0.84 -9.43 -28.02
#